data_AF-A0A9P8L9A6-F1
#
_entry.id   AF-A0A9P8L9A6-F1
#
_cell.length_a   1.000
_cell.length_b   1.000
_cell.length_c   1.000
_cell.angle_alpha   90.00
_cell.angle_beta   90.00
_cell.angle_gamma   90.00
#
_symmetry.space_group_name_H-M   'P 1'
#
loop_
_entity.id
_entity.type
_entity.pdbx_description
1 polymer ?
#
loop_
_entity_poly.entity_id
_entity_poly.type
_entity_poly.pdbx_seq_one_letter_code
_entity_poly.pdbx_strand_id
1 'polypeptide(L)'
;MEINIRPSLRRNEKLRRLRRERKPTGPSREAVQDVEDRRDEEIVKEMWFLIVTGLALFLGGGYFYIVWGIWLRHCLNERQNEFKLLWPSLFSFPEVVRRSAPEEARLRAEGVPNGLAKKSQ
;
A
#
# COMPACT_ATOMS: atom_id res chain seq x y z
N MET A 1 -56.60 58.96 -12.68
CA MET A 1 -56.21 57.78 -11.88
C MET A 1 -54.72 57.85 -11.61
N GLU A 2 -54.37 58.47 -10.50
CA GLU A 2 -52.98 58.70 -10.09
C GLU A 2 -52.57 57.58 -9.14
N ILE A 3 -51.74 56.68 -9.67
CA ILE A 3 -51.19 55.55 -8.91
C ILE A 3 -50.03 56.12 -8.10
N ASN A 4 -50.24 56.30 -6.80
CA ASN A 4 -49.18 56.64 -5.86
C ASN A 4 -48.22 55.45 -5.72
N ILE A 5 -47.18 55.44 -6.56
CA ILE A 5 -46.14 54.41 -6.58
C ILE A 5 -45.38 54.50 -5.24
N ARG A 6 -45.50 53.46 -4.42
CA ARG A 6 -44.88 53.43 -3.08
C ARG A 6 -43.36 53.68 -3.17
N PRO A 7 -42.80 54.62 -2.39
CA PRO A 7 -41.39 55.02 -2.46
C PRO A 7 -40.41 53.91 -2.04
N SER A 8 -40.89 52.84 -1.41
CA SER A 8 -40.08 51.69 -0.98
C SER A 8 -39.53 50.86 -2.15
N LEU A 9 -40.23 50.80 -3.29
CA LEU A 9 -39.79 50.00 -4.44
C LEU A 9 -38.48 50.55 -5.02
N ARG A 10 -38.37 51.88 -5.14
CA ARG A 10 -37.17 52.57 -5.64
C ARG A 10 -35.97 52.42 -4.72
N ARG A 11 -36.18 52.36 -3.40
CA ARG A 11 -35.13 52.19 -2.40
C ARG A 11 -34.50 50.80 -2.50
N ASN A 12 -35.31 49.76 -2.64
CA ASN A 12 -34.84 48.38 -2.81
C ASN A 12 -34.04 48.20 -4.10
N GLU A 13 -34.42 48.88 -5.18
CA GLU A 13 -33.69 48.82 -6.44
C GLU A 13 -32.29 49.46 -6.32
N LYS A 14 -32.19 50.62 -5.67
CA LYS A 14 -30.89 51.26 -5.39
C LYS A 14 -30.02 50.42 -4.46
N LEU A 15 -30.58 49.80 -3.42
CA LEU A 15 -29.83 48.87 -2.56
C LEU A 15 -29.32 47.64 -3.30
N ARG A 16 -30.11 47.10 -4.25
CA ARG A 16 -29.68 45.97 -5.09
C ARG A 16 -28.58 46.38 -6.07
N ARG A 17 -28.64 47.58 -6.63
CA ARG A 17 -27.58 48.17 -7.46
C ARG A 17 -26.31 48.41 -6.64
N LEU A 18 -26.41 49.01 -5.45
CA LEU A 18 -25.28 49.21 -4.54
C LEU A 18 -24.70 47.90 -4.01
N ARG A 19 -25.51 46.86 -3.79
CA ARG A 19 -25.03 45.51 -3.41
C ARG A 19 -24.35 44.79 -4.59
N ARG A 20 -24.78 45.07 -5.82
CA ARG A 20 -24.17 44.54 -7.05
C ARG A 20 -22.91 45.31 -7.44
N GLU A 21 -22.85 46.61 -7.18
CA GLU A 21 -21.68 47.48 -7.39
C GLU A 21 -20.68 47.44 -6.24
N ARG A 22 -21.11 47.12 -5.00
CA ARG A 22 -20.23 46.58 -3.97
C ARG A 22 -19.77 45.18 -4.40
N LYS A 23 -18.84 45.14 -5.35
CA LYS A 23 -17.90 44.04 -5.45
C LYS A 23 -17.28 43.90 -4.04
N PRO A 24 -17.41 42.74 -3.38
CA PRO A 24 -16.97 42.61 -2.00
C PRO A 24 -15.49 43.01 -1.92
N THR A 25 -15.21 44.05 -1.15
CA THR A 25 -13.86 44.56 -0.87
C THR A 25 -13.18 43.66 0.17
N GLY A 26 -13.24 42.35 -0.08
CA GLY A 26 -12.50 41.33 0.64
C GLY A 26 -11.56 40.62 -0.33
N PRO A 27 -10.61 39.79 0.14
CA PRO A 27 -9.83 38.95 -0.76
C PRO A 27 -10.79 38.21 -1.70
N SER A 28 -10.52 38.30 -3.01
CA SER A 28 -11.34 37.67 -4.05
C SER A 28 -11.55 36.21 -3.67
N ARG A 29 -12.75 35.63 -3.90
CA ARG A 29 -13.04 34.23 -3.52
C ARG A 29 -11.97 33.27 -4.04
N GLU A 30 -11.42 33.56 -5.22
CA GLU A 30 -10.29 32.85 -5.83
C GLU A 30 -9.01 32.85 -4.98
N ALA A 31 -8.68 33.98 -4.34
CA ALA A 31 -7.49 34.10 -3.48
C ALA A 31 -7.69 33.42 -2.12
N VAL A 32 -8.93 33.33 -1.63
CA VAL A 32 -9.26 32.55 -0.43
C VAL A 32 -9.25 31.07 -0.75
N GLN A 33 -9.77 30.69 -1.92
CA GLN A 33 -9.84 29.31 -2.39
C GLN A 33 -8.45 28.70 -2.64
N ASP A 34 -7.50 29.43 -3.26
CA ASP A 34 -6.13 28.92 -3.47
C ASP A 34 -5.41 28.55 -2.16
N VAL A 35 -5.69 29.31 -1.08
CA VAL A 35 -5.13 29.01 0.26
C VAL A 35 -5.82 27.80 0.89
N GLU A 36 -7.12 27.60 0.61
CA GLU A 36 -7.88 26.44 1.06
C GLU A 36 -7.49 25.16 0.30
N ASP A 37 -7.42 25.22 -1.03
CA ASP A 37 -7.09 24.10 -1.91
C ASP A 37 -5.71 23.51 -1.57
N ARG A 38 -4.71 24.35 -1.23
CA ARG A 38 -3.39 23.88 -0.79
C ARG A 38 -3.44 23.04 0.49
N ARG A 39 -4.26 23.45 1.46
CA ARG A 39 -4.43 22.70 2.72
C ARG A 39 -5.17 21.39 2.47
N ASP A 40 -6.19 21.42 1.62
CA ASP A 40 -6.98 20.25 1.28
C ASP A 40 -6.14 19.19 0.55
N GLU A 41 -5.21 19.61 -0.32
CA GLU A 41 -4.27 18.69 -0.96
C GLU A 41 -3.33 17.99 0.04
N GLU A 42 -2.83 18.71 1.04
CA GLU A 42 -1.97 18.14 2.08
C GLU A 42 -2.74 17.10 2.90
N ILE A 43 -3.98 17.41 3.28
CA ILE A 43 -4.87 16.51 4.01
C ILE A 43 -5.12 15.21 3.22
N VAL A 44 -5.41 15.32 1.93
CA VAL A 44 -5.65 14.16 1.08
C VAL A 44 -4.39 13.29 0.96
N LYS A 45 -3.22 13.90 0.79
CA LYS A 45 -1.94 13.18 0.72
C LYS A 45 -1.64 12.44 2.02
N GLU A 46 -1.85 13.06 3.18
CA GLU A 46 -1.65 12.43 4.49
C GLU A 46 -2.62 11.26 4.72
N MET A 47 -3.90 11.44 4.37
CA MET A 47 -4.91 10.39 4.49
C MET A 47 -4.52 9.14 3.67
N TRP A 48 -4.13 9.33 2.42
CA TRP A 48 -3.71 8.24 1.55
C TRP A 48 -2.40 7.58 2.01
N PHE A 49 -1.46 8.37 2.52
CA PHE A 49 -0.20 7.85 3.03
C PHE A 49 -0.41 6.86 4.18
N LEU A 50 -1.26 7.21 5.15
CA LEU A 50 -1.59 6.33 6.29
C LEU A 50 -2.29 5.04 5.84
N ILE A 51 -3.16 5.12 4.82
CA ILE A 51 -3.83 3.93 4.26
C ILE A 51 -2.80 3.00 3.61
N VAL A 52 -1.93 3.54 2.74
CA VAL A 52 -0.92 2.73 2.03
C VAL A 52 0.07 2.10 3.00
N THR A 53 0.58 2.87 3.96
CA THR A 53 1.52 2.35 4.97
C THR A 53 0.88 1.33 5.90
N GLY A 54 -0.37 1.56 6.33
CA GLY A 54 -1.13 0.60 7.13
C GLY A 54 -1.38 -0.71 6.39
N LEU A 55 -1.81 -0.65 5.12
CA LEU A 55 -2.01 -1.84 4.30
C LEU A 55 -0.69 -2.57 4.02
N ALA A 56 0.39 -1.86 3.72
CA ALA A 56 1.70 -2.46 3.47
C ALA A 56 2.23 -3.19 4.71
N LEU A 57 2.09 -2.59 5.90
CA LEU A 57 2.50 -3.21 7.16
C LEU A 57 1.60 -4.38 7.55
N PHE A 58 0.28 -4.27 7.36
CA PHE A 58 -0.65 -5.33 7.70
C PHE A 58 -0.47 -6.55 6.77
N LEU A 59 -0.40 -6.33 5.46
CA LEU A 59 -0.22 -7.40 4.48
C LEU A 59 1.20 -7.97 4.52
N GLY A 60 2.21 -7.11 4.54
CA GLY A 60 3.62 -7.53 4.61
C GLY A 60 3.97 -8.20 5.93
N GLY A 61 3.61 -7.56 7.04
CA GLY A 61 3.85 -8.09 8.39
C GLY A 61 3.03 -9.36 8.68
N GLY A 62 1.77 -9.40 8.25
CA GLY A 62 0.92 -10.59 8.38
C GLY A 62 1.46 -11.78 7.58
N TYR A 63 1.89 -11.54 6.33
CA TYR A 63 2.51 -12.58 5.51
C TYR A 63 3.81 -13.11 6.13
N PHE A 64 4.67 -12.22 6.61
CA PHE A 64 5.90 -12.59 7.32
C PHE A 64 5.61 -13.47 8.54
N TYR A 65 4.65 -13.06 9.36
CA TYR A 65 4.28 -13.79 10.56
C TYR A 65 3.72 -15.18 10.27
N ILE A 66 2.90 -15.32 9.21
CA ILE A 66 2.37 -16.63 8.78
C ILE A 66 3.50 -17.55 8.31
N VAL A 67 4.40 -17.06 7.44
CA VAL A 67 5.53 -17.87 6.95
C VAL A 67 6.43 -18.28 8.10
N TRP A 68 6.75 -17.36 9.00
CA TRP A 68 7.56 -17.65 10.18
C TRP A 68 6.89 -18.68 11.10
N GLY A 69 5.57 -18.59 11.30
CA GLY A 69 4.81 -19.54 12.09
C GLY A 69 4.76 -20.95 11.47
N ILE A 70 4.64 -21.05 10.15
CA ILE A 70 4.73 -22.33 9.42
C ILE A 70 6.13 -22.92 9.57
N TRP A 71 7.17 -22.10 9.44
CA TRP A 71 8.55 -22.53 9.63
C TRP A 71 8.83 -23.05 11.04
N LEU A 72 8.40 -22.31 12.09
CA LEU A 72 8.52 -22.74 13.48
C LEU A 72 7.85 -24.09 13.75
N ARG A 73 6.65 -24.34 13.20
CA ARG A 73 5.98 -25.65 13.32
C ARG A 73 6.76 -26.77 12.62
N HIS A 74 7.38 -26.49 11.48
CA HIS A 74 8.22 -27.46 10.79
C HIS A 74 9.52 -27.76 11.54
N CYS A 75 10.09 -26.74 12.18
CA CYS A 75 11.25 -26.88 13.06
C CYS A 75 10.95 -27.77 14.28
N LEU A 76 9.78 -27.61 14.91
CA LEU A 76 9.42 -28.40 16.09
C LEU A 76 9.13 -29.88 15.79
N ASN A 77 8.77 -30.21 14.56
CA ASN A 77 8.45 -31.58 14.14
C ASN A 77 9.68 -32.41 13.69
N GLU A 78 10.90 -32.04 14.13
CA GLU A 78 12.18 -32.73 13.83
C GLU A 78 12.54 -32.90 12.34
N ARG A 79 11.74 -32.37 11.41
CA ARG A 79 11.96 -32.36 9.94
C ARG A 79 12.86 -31.19 9.49
N GLN A 80 13.67 -30.67 10.41
CA GLN A 80 14.59 -29.53 10.27
C GLN A 80 15.55 -29.68 9.07
N ASN A 81 15.91 -30.92 8.74
CA ASN A 81 16.92 -31.22 7.72
C ASN A 81 16.35 -31.33 6.30
N GLU A 82 15.03 -31.38 6.15
CA GLU A 82 14.35 -31.59 4.86
C GLU A 82 13.90 -30.30 4.18
N PHE A 83 13.91 -29.15 4.85
CA PHE A 83 13.39 -27.89 4.28
C PHE A 83 14.42 -26.79 4.48
N LYS A 84 14.83 -26.14 3.39
CA LYS A 84 15.67 -24.93 3.46
C LYS A 84 14.77 -23.73 3.24
N LEU A 85 14.76 -22.81 4.20
CA LEU A 85 14.13 -21.50 4.03
C LEU A 85 15.12 -20.64 3.23
N LEU A 86 14.89 -20.52 1.92
CA LEU A 86 15.70 -19.64 1.09
C LEU A 86 15.14 -18.22 1.25
N TRP A 87 15.80 -17.44 2.10
CA TRP A 87 15.54 -16.01 2.26
C TRP A 87 16.79 -15.22 1.83
N PRO A 88 17.05 -15.07 0.52
CA PRO A 88 18.22 -14.35 0.03
C PRO A 88 18.12 -12.83 0.20
N SER A 89 16.92 -12.23 0.27
CA SER A 89 16.78 -10.80 0.59
C SER A 89 15.45 -10.48 1.25
N LEU A 90 15.41 -9.45 2.11
CA LEU A 90 14.21 -8.97 2.81
C LEU A 90 13.04 -8.55 1.89
N PHE A 91 13.31 -8.28 0.60
CA PHE A 91 12.30 -7.96 -0.41
C PHE A 91 11.95 -9.13 -1.33
N SER A 92 12.60 -10.28 -1.15
CA SER A 92 12.33 -11.49 -1.93
C SER A 92 11.37 -12.38 -1.16
N PHE A 93 10.36 -12.92 -1.86
CA PHE A 93 9.41 -13.83 -1.25
C PHE A 93 10.14 -15.07 -0.70
N PRO A 94 9.99 -15.39 0.61
CA PRO A 94 10.60 -16.58 1.19
C PRO A 94 9.94 -17.83 0.59
N GLU A 95 10.72 -18.61 -0.16
CA GLU A 95 10.27 -19.86 -0.76
C GLU A 95 10.69 -21.04 0.13
N VAL A 96 9.71 -21.82 0.57
CA VAL A 96 9.95 -23.04 1.35
C VAL A 96 10.17 -24.19 0.37
N VAL A 97 11.44 -24.46 0.06
CA VAL A 97 11.83 -25.55 -0.84
C VAL A 97 12.14 -26.80 -0.01
N ARG A 98 11.52 -27.93 -0.38
CA ARG A 98 11.94 -29.26 0.09
C ARG A 98 13.36 -29.50 -0.41
N ARG A 99 14.30 -29.73 0.51
CA ARG A 99 15.63 -30.27 0.22
C ARG A 99 15.40 -31.59 -0.50
N SER A 100 15.59 -31.60 -1.82
CA SER A 100 15.57 -32.83 -2.61
C SER A 100 16.55 -33.81 -1.98
N ALA A 101 16.13 -35.08 -1.90
CA ALA A 101 16.87 -36.17 -1.28
C ALA A 101 18.38 -36.10 -1.59
N PRO A 102 19.25 -36.44 -0.64
CA PRO A 102 20.69 -36.46 -0.89
C PRO A 102 20.96 -37.26 -2.16
N GLU A 103 21.80 -36.71 -3.03
CA GLU A 103 22.15 -37.28 -4.34
C GLU A 103 22.55 -38.76 -4.24
N GLU A 104 23.14 -39.15 -3.11
CA GLU A 104 23.47 -40.53 -2.74
C GLU A 104 22.26 -41.49 -2.71
N ALA A 105 21.07 -41.04 -2.32
CA ALA A 105 19.86 -41.85 -2.30
C ALA A 105 19.30 -42.06 -3.72
N ARG A 106 19.48 -41.08 -4.63
CA ARG A 106 19.13 -41.23 -6.06
C ARG A 106 20.13 -42.15 -6.75
N LEU A 107 21.43 -42.04 -6.46
CA LEU A 107 22.48 -42.93 -6.96
C LEU A 107 22.34 -44.39 -6.48
N ARG A 108 21.67 -44.62 -5.34
CA ARG A 108 21.30 -45.97 -4.87
C ARG A 108 20.01 -46.50 -5.50
N ALA A 109 19.07 -45.61 -5.88
CA ALA A 109 17.79 -45.99 -6.46
C ALA A 109 17.86 -46.21 -7.98
N GLU A 110 18.65 -45.40 -8.69
CA GLU A 110 19.12 -45.70 -10.04
C GLU A 110 20.34 -46.60 -9.88
N GLY A 111 20.13 -47.92 -9.95
CA GLY A 111 21.22 -48.88 -9.84
C GLY A 111 22.34 -48.55 -10.81
N VAL A 112 23.40 -47.90 -10.31
CA VAL A 112 24.65 -47.69 -11.02
C VAL A 112 25.17 -49.08 -11.39
N PRO A 113 25.27 -49.45 -12.67
CA PRO A 113 25.87 -50.71 -13.04
C PRO A 113 27.33 -50.69 -12.61
N ASN A 114 27.67 -51.52 -11.63
CA ASN A 114 29.02 -51.77 -11.15
C ASN A 114 29.95 -52.02 -12.34
N GLY A 115 30.87 -51.11 -12.61
CA GLY A 115 31.74 -51.29 -13.77
C GLY A 115 32.87 -50.30 -13.97
N LEU A 116 33.48 -49.71 -12.93
CA LEU A 116 34.78 -49.01 -12.95
C LEU A 116 35.04 -48.51 -11.52
N ALA A 117 36.10 -48.83 -10.78
CA ALA A 117 37.41 -49.33 -11.12
C ALA A 117 38.02 -50.09 -9.93
N LYS A 118 38.48 -51.32 -10.17
CA LYS A 118 39.49 -52.01 -9.36
C LYS A 118 40.66 -52.36 -10.28
N LYS A 119 41.66 -51.49 -10.34
CA LYS A 119 43.09 -51.73 -10.66
C LYS A 119 43.77 -50.46 -10.11
N SER A 120 44.48 -50.42 -8.98
CA SER A 120 45.53 -51.29 -8.46
C SER A 120 46.45 -51.79 -9.57
N GLN A 121 47.22 -50.86 -10.12
CA GLN A 121 48.62 -51.11 -10.46
C GLN A 121 49.43 -49.88 -10.07
#